data_AF-A0A0R2K217-F1
#
_entry.id   AF-A0A0R2K217-F1
#
_cell.length_a   1.000
_cell.length_b   1.000
_cell.length_c   1.000
_cell.angle_alpha   90.00
_cell.angle_beta   90.00
_cell.angle_gamma   90.00
#
_symmetry.space_group_name_H-M   'P 1'
#
loop_
_entity.id
_entity.type
_entity.pdbx_description
1 polymer ?
#
loop_
_entity_poly.entity_id
_entity_poly.type
_entity_poly.pdbx_seq_one_letter_code
_entity_poly.pdbx_strand_id
1 'polypeptide(L)'
;MPISQIPSELSDPTEWLRREFINHKITIKNDPVFKKSLLNSIIRETRMGIRVDKGARRMRIDPVDATIDACYQAKLHFTDYAYADDIDNQIKRMSDEEVNDWYSNPENGLI
;
A
#
# COMPACT_ATOMS: atom_id res chain seq x y z
N MET A 1 2.41 4.64 8.69
CA MET A 1 1.50 5.75 8.27
C MET A 1 0.49 5.25 7.25
N PRO A 2 -0.74 5.80 7.20
CA PRO A 2 -1.65 5.58 6.07
C PRO A 2 -1.01 6.11 4.78
N ILE A 3 -1.10 5.36 3.69
CA ILE A 3 -0.54 5.74 2.38
C ILE A 3 -1.29 6.96 1.87
N SER A 4 -0.56 7.97 1.38
CA SER A 4 -1.20 9.15 0.81
C SER A 4 -1.87 8.78 -0.52
N GLN A 5 -3.18 9.05 -0.62
CA GLN A 5 -3.99 8.72 -1.80
C GLN A 5 -3.82 9.76 -2.93
N ILE A 6 -2.58 10.15 -3.21
CA ILE A 6 -2.21 11.19 -4.17
C ILE A 6 -1.64 10.54 -5.44
N PRO A 7 -2.03 11.01 -6.64
CA PRO A 7 -1.54 10.43 -7.90
C PRO A 7 -0.01 10.37 -8.00
N SER A 8 0.72 11.35 -7.48
CA SER A 8 2.19 11.39 -7.53
C SER A 8 2.86 10.23 -6.80
N GLU A 9 2.25 9.70 -5.74
CA GLU A 9 2.81 8.58 -4.96
C GLU A 9 2.34 7.23 -5.50
N LEU A 10 1.10 7.16 -5.98
CA LEU A 10 0.48 5.92 -6.44
C LEU A 10 0.70 5.63 -7.94
N SER A 11 1.28 6.58 -8.70
CA SER A 11 1.54 6.38 -10.13
C SER A 11 2.48 5.20 -10.40
N ASP A 12 3.60 5.15 -9.69
CA ASP A 12 4.60 4.10 -9.83
C ASP A 12 4.06 2.69 -9.54
N PRO A 13 3.43 2.41 -8.38
CA PRO A 13 2.88 1.08 -8.11
C PRO A 13 1.74 0.74 -9.07
N THR A 14 0.93 1.71 -9.51
CA THR A 14 -0.13 1.48 -10.50
C THR A 14 0.44 1.05 -11.83
N GLU A 15 1.46 1.75 -12.34
CA GLU A 15 2.07 1.43 -13.64
C GLU A 15 2.85 0.11 -13.60
N TRP A 16 3.54 -0.15 -12.49
CA TRP A 16 4.18 -1.45 -12.26
C TRP A 16 3.15 -2.58 -12.33
N LEU A 17 2.06 -2.49 -11.55
CA LEU A 17 1.03 -3.53 -11.50
C LEU A 17 0.40 -3.76 -12.89
N ARG A 18 0.10 -2.67 -13.61
CA ARG A 18 -0.44 -2.72 -14.98
C ARG A 18 0.50 -3.48 -15.93
N ARG A 19 1.78 -3.14 -15.92
CA ARG A 19 2.80 -3.79 -16.76
C ARG A 19 2.92 -5.27 -16.43
N GLU A 20 2.95 -5.64 -15.16
CA GLU A 20 3.09 -7.04 -14.75
C GLU A 20 1.84 -7.87 -15.09
N PHE A 21 0.64 -7.28 -15.10
CA PHE A 21 -0.56 -7.91 -15.64
C PHE A 21 -0.47 -8.13 -17.16
N ILE A 22 -0.06 -7.12 -17.93
CA ILE A 22 0.09 -7.21 -19.38
C ILE A 22 1.12 -8.29 -19.76
N ASN A 23 2.22 -8.36 -19.02
CA ASN A 23 3.29 -9.33 -19.24
C ASN A 23 2.99 -10.73 -18.71
N HIS A 24 1.78 -10.99 -18.20
CA HIS A 24 1.37 -12.27 -17.62
C HIS A 24 2.27 -12.78 -16.48
N LYS A 25 2.88 -11.86 -15.72
CA LYS A 25 3.77 -12.21 -14.59
C LYS A 25 3.02 -12.34 -13.27
N ILE A 26 1.83 -11.75 -13.17
CA ILE A 26 0.96 -11.85 -12.00
C ILE A 26 -0.21 -12.77 -12.33
N THR A 27 -0.46 -13.72 -11.43
CA THR A 27 -1.67 -14.54 -11.44
C THR A 27 -2.61 -14.08 -10.34
N ILE A 28 -3.91 -14.18 -10.58
CA ILE A 28 -4.95 -13.81 -9.61
C ILE A 28 -5.79 -15.04 -9.30
N LYS A 29 -6.28 -15.13 -8.06
CA LYS A 29 -7.26 -16.15 -7.69
C LYS A 29 -8.53 -15.97 -8.53
N ASN A 30 -9.30 -17.04 -8.68
CA ASN A 30 -10.61 -16.97 -9.30
C ASN A 30 -11.64 -16.31 -8.36
N ASP A 31 -11.43 -15.03 -8.08
CA ASP A 31 -12.27 -14.23 -7.20
C ASP A 31 -13.19 -13.34 -8.06
N PRO A 32 -14.53 -13.53 -7.98
CA PRO A 32 -15.47 -12.77 -8.79
C PRO A 32 -15.55 -11.29 -8.39
N VAL A 33 -15.27 -10.95 -7.13
CA VAL A 33 -15.27 -9.57 -6.63
C VAL A 33 -14.06 -8.85 -7.22
N PHE A 34 -12.87 -9.45 -7.11
CA PHE A 34 -11.63 -8.86 -7.63
C PHE A 34 -11.70 -8.68 -9.16
N LYS A 35 -12.16 -9.71 -9.87
CA LYS A 35 -12.34 -9.64 -11.33
C LYS A 35 -13.31 -8.53 -11.76
N LYS A 36 -14.43 -8.40 -11.05
CA LYS A 36 -15.42 -7.36 -11.37
C LYS A 36 -14.89 -5.97 -11.05
N SER A 37 -14.11 -5.82 -9.98
CA SER A 37 -13.41 -4.58 -9.67
C SER A 37 -12.40 -4.22 -10.76
N LEU A 38 -11.54 -5.15 -11.18
CA LEU A 38 -10.58 -4.94 -12.27
C LEU A 38 -11.26 -4.52 -13.59
N LEU A 39 -12.38 -5.17 -13.95
CA LEU A 39 -13.15 -4.82 -15.15
C LEU A 39 -13.75 -3.41 -15.09
N ASN A 40 -14.01 -2.89 -13.89
CA ASN A 40 -14.54 -1.55 -13.69
C ASN A 40 -13.46 -0.48 -13.51
N SER A 41 -12.21 -0.88 -13.25
CA SER A 41 -11.09 0.04 -13.03
C SER A 41 -10.63 0.66 -14.36
N ILE A 42 -10.49 1.98 -14.38
CA ILE A 42 -9.95 2.73 -15.51
C ILE A 42 -8.77 3.59 -15.06
N ILE A 43 -7.78 3.78 -15.95
CA ILE A 43 -6.69 4.72 -15.73
C ILE A 43 -7.13 6.11 -16.15
N ARG A 44 -6.91 7.10 -15.28
CA ARG A 44 -7.08 8.51 -15.60
C ARG A 44 -5.76 9.23 -15.41
N GLU A 45 -5.35 9.95 -16.45
CA GLU A 45 -4.21 10.84 -16.39
C GLU A 45 -4.58 12.13 -15.65
N THR A 46 -3.64 12.62 -14.86
CA THR A 46 -3.74 13.88 -14.13
C THR A 46 -2.44 14.65 -14.32
N ARG A 47 -2.43 15.94 -13.96
CA ARG A 47 -1.20 16.77 -14.02
C ARG A 47 -0.03 16.19 -13.19
N MET A 48 -0.33 15.39 -12.16
CA MET A 48 0.64 14.88 -11.20
C MET A 48 0.93 13.38 -11.38
N GLY A 49 0.48 12.77 -12.48
CA GLY A 49 0.65 11.34 -12.76
C GLY A 49 -0.67 10.64 -13.06
N ILE A 50 -0.73 9.34 -12.83
CA ILE A 50 -1.90 8.50 -13.09
C ILE A 50 -2.66 8.15 -11.82
N ARG A 51 -3.98 7.95 -11.96
CA ARG A 51 -4.87 7.45 -10.91
C ARG A 51 -5.76 6.36 -11.46
N VAL A 52 -6.10 5.38 -10.63
CA VAL A 52 -7.19 4.44 -10.91
C VAL A 52 -8.52 5.04 -10.46
N ASP A 53 -9.51 5.00 -11.33
CA ASP A 53 -10.87 5.49 -11.07
C ASP A 53 -11.91 4.45 -11.50
N LYS A 54 -13.17 4.68 -11.11
CA LYS A 54 -14.32 3.82 -11.42
C LYS A 54 -14.88 4.19 -12.79
N GLY A 55 -14.96 3.23 -13.70
CA GLY A 55 -15.62 3.39 -15.00
C GLY A 55 -17.14 3.55 -14.84
N ALA A 56 -17.76 2.70 -14.03
CA ALA A 56 -19.15 2.80 -13.63
C ALA A 56 -19.27 3.13 -12.13
N ARG A 57 -20.03 4.18 -11.82
CA ARG A 57 -20.20 4.69 -10.45
C ARG A 57 -20.84 3.69 -9.47
N ARG A 58 -21.63 2.73 -9.97
CA ARG A 58 -22.32 1.71 -9.15
C ARG A 58 -21.42 0.54 -8.74
N MET A 59 -20.26 0.39 -9.35
CA MET A 59 -19.33 -0.72 -9.07
C MET A 59 -18.12 -0.22 -8.30
N ARG A 60 -17.65 -1.03 -7.36
CA ARG A 60 -16.53 -0.71 -6.47
C ARG A 60 -15.20 -1.21 -7.04
N ILE A 61 -14.13 -0.49 -6.71
CA ILE A 61 -12.75 -0.84 -7.07
C ILE A 61 -11.87 -0.99 -5.83
N ASP A 62 -12.46 -1.01 -4.64
CA ASP A 62 -11.74 -1.05 -3.36
C ASP A 62 -10.72 -2.22 -3.30
N PRO A 63 -10.98 -3.43 -3.86
CA PRO A 63 -9.97 -4.47 -3.94
C PRO A 63 -8.75 -4.11 -4.80
N VAL A 64 -8.95 -3.34 -5.88
CA VAL A 64 -7.87 -2.86 -6.75
C VAL A 64 -7.07 -1.77 -6.05
N ASP A 65 -7.74 -0.81 -5.39
CA ASP A 65 -7.08 0.23 -4.60
C ASP A 65 -6.20 -0.41 -3.50
N ALA A 66 -6.77 -1.36 -2.74
CA ALA A 66 -6.03 -2.08 -1.71
C ALA A 66 -4.83 -2.88 -2.25
N THR A 67 -4.92 -3.37 -3.49
CA THR A 67 -3.79 -4.07 -4.14
C THR A 67 -2.68 -3.09 -4.50
N ILE A 68 -3.01 -1.91 -5.01
CA ILE A 68 -2.03 -0.87 -5.36
C ILE A 68 -1.34 -0.36 -4.10
N ASP A 69 -2.11 -0.14 -3.03
CA ASP A 69 -1.61 0.22 -1.70
C ASP A 69 -0.64 -0.85 -1.17
N ALA A 70 -0.99 -2.14 -1.29
CA ALA A 70 -0.11 -3.23 -0.93
C ALA A 70 1.18 -3.24 -1.76
N CYS A 71 1.11 -2.98 -3.07
CA CYS A 71 2.30 -2.86 -3.92
C CYS A 71 3.19 -1.68 -3.52
N TYR A 72 2.60 -0.54 -3.14
CA TYR A 72 3.35 0.59 -2.60
C TYR A 72 4.11 0.19 -1.33
N GLN A 73 3.44 -0.47 -0.39
CA GLN A 73 4.07 -0.93 0.86
C GLN A 73 5.13 -2.01 0.62
N ALA A 74 4.92 -2.89 -0.35
CA ALA A 74 5.90 -3.92 -0.70
C ALA A 74 7.24 -3.33 -1.13
N LYS A 75 7.26 -2.14 -1.76
CA LYS A 75 8.51 -1.42 -2.08
C LYS A 75 9.27 -1.02 -0.81
N LEU A 76 8.56 -0.62 0.23
CA LEU A 76 9.14 -0.19 1.51
C LEU A 76 9.50 -1.38 2.41
N HIS A 77 8.92 -2.56 2.18
CA HIS A 77 9.09 -3.72 3.07
C HIS A 77 10.55 -4.17 3.26
N PHE A 78 11.43 -3.88 2.29
CA PHE A 78 12.86 -4.21 2.36
C PHE A 78 13.75 -3.00 2.63
N THR A 79 13.18 -1.89 3.10
CA THR A 79 13.92 -0.68 3.47
C THR A 79 13.68 -0.33 4.93
N ASP A 80 14.56 0.47 5.52
CA ASP A 80 14.40 0.97 6.91
C ASP A 80 13.16 1.86 7.09
N TYR A 81 12.44 2.16 6.01
CA TYR A 81 11.18 2.90 5.99
C TYR A 81 9.96 1.97 5.91
N ALA A 82 10.15 0.65 6.04
CA ALA A 82 9.07 -0.31 6.15
C ALA A 82 8.16 0.07 7.31
N TYR A 83 6.85 0.02 7.11
CA TYR A 83 5.90 0.28 8.19
C TYR A 83 6.04 -0.67 9.38
N ALA A 84 6.58 -1.88 9.16
CA ALA A 84 6.88 -2.83 10.22
C ALA A 84 8.07 -2.40 11.09
N ASP A 85 9.02 -1.64 10.54
CA ASP A 85 10.30 -1.31 11.17
C ASP A 85 10.35 0.13 11.72
N ASP A 86 9.27 0.90 11.52
CA ASP A 86 9.11 2.24 12.11
C ASP A 86 8.90 2.14 13.63
N ILE A 87 9.95 2.47 14.39
CA ILE A 87 10.00 2.46 15.87
C ILE A 87 8.81 3.22 16.48
N ASP A 88 8.41 4.36 15.90
CA ASP A 88 7.27 5.13 16.41
C ASP A 88 5.95 4.36 16.29
N ASN A 89 5.81 3.52 15.27
CA ASN A 89 4.64 2.65 15.13
C ASN A 89 4.73 1.40 15.98
N GLN A 90 5.93 0.88 16.25
CA GLN A 90 6.13 -0.22 17.19
C GLN A 90 5.74 0.22 18.60
N ILE A 91 6.22 1.39 19.06
CA ILE A 91 5.88 2.00 20.35
C ILE A 91 4.37 2.25 20.48
N LYS A 92 3.68 2.74 19.44
CA LYS A 92 2.22 2.95 19.46
C LYS A 92 1.39 1.68 19.60
N ARG A 93 1.99 0.50 19.38
CA ARG A 93 1.33 -0.81 19.48
C ARG A 93 1.66 -1.55 20.77
N MET A 94 2.62 -1.03 21.54
CA MET A 94 3.00 -1.54 22.85
C MET A 94 1.98 -1.08 23.90
N SER A 95 1.81 -1.87 24.94
CA SER A 95 1.19 -1.46 26.19
C SER A 95 2.09 -0.49 26.97
N ASP A 96 1.52 0.25 27.92
CA ASP A 96 2.26 1.22 28.73
C ASP A 96 3.47 0.59 29.47
N GLU A 97 3.35 -0.68 29.86
CA GLU A 97 4.44 -1.45 30.48
C GLU A 97 5.56 -1.76 29.48
N GLU A 98 5.21 -2.25 28.28
CA GLU A 98 6.16 -2.54 27.21
C GLU A 98 6.89 -1.27 26.71
N VAL A 99 6.21 -0.11 26.71
CA VAL A 99 6.83 1.18 26.38
C VAL A 99 7.87 1.57 27.42
N ASN A 100 7.56 1.43 28.71
CA ASN A 100 8.51 1.75 29.79
C ASN A 100 9.75 0.84 29.78
N ASP A 101 9.55 -0.46 29.51
CA ASP A 101 10.63 -1.42 29.37
C ASP A 101 11.51 -1.07 28.16
N TRP A 102 10.90 -0.64 27.05
CA TRP A 102 11.63 -0.20 25.86
C TRP A 102 12.48 1.05 26.13
N TYR A 103 11.95 2.06 26.84
CA TYR A 103 12.71 3.28 27.22
C TYR A 103 13.82 3.01 28.24
N SER A 104 13.66 1.98 29.08
CA SER A 104 14.62 1.65 30.14
C SER A 104 15.76 0.75 29.64
N ASN A 105 15.73 0.29 28.39
CA ASN A 105 16.74 -0.59 27.82
C ASN A 105 17.92 0.21 27.22
N PRO A 106 19.16 0.06 27.75
CA PRO A 106 20.33 0.78 27.25
C PRO A 106 20.77 0.40 25.83
N GLU A 107 20.33 -0.73 25.27
CA GLU A 107 20.63 -1.10 23.87
C GLU A 107 19.85 -0.25 22.84
N ASN A 108 18.79 0.43 23.27
CA ASN A 108 17.93 1.23 22.40
C ASN A 108 18.44 2.68 22.19
N GLY A 109 19.59 3.04 22.76
CA GLY A 109 20.33 4.28 22.45
C GLY A 109 19.75 5.57 23.04
N LEU A 110 18.83 5.48 24.00
CA LEU A 110 18.22 6.62 24.71
C LEU A 110 18.88 6.94 26.07
N ILE A 111 19.75 6.06 26.56
CA ILE A 111 20.53 6.20 27.80
C ILE A 111 22.00 5.88 27.50
#